data_AF-A0A923WI76-F1
#
_entry.id   AF-A0A923WI76-F1
#
_cell.length_a   1.000
_cell.length_b   1.000
_cell.length_c   1.000
_cell.angle_alpha   90.00
_cell.angle_beta   90.00
_cell.angle_gamma   90.00
#
_symmetry.space_group_name_H-M   'P 1'
#
loop_
_entity.id
_entity.type
_entity.pdbx_description
1 polymer ?
#
loop_
_entity_poly.entity_id
_entity_poly.type
_entity_poly.pdbx_seq_one_letter_code
_entity_poly.pdbx_strand_id
1 'polypeptide(L)' 'LKEASALMKHSPIAKELFGEAFVEHFTATREWEWRQFSKHVSDWEMKRYMEII' A
#
# COMPACT_ATOMS: atom_id res chain seq x y z
N LEU A 1 -3.76 -3.19 -1.89
CA LEU A 1 -2.83 -2.12 -2.34
C LEU A 1 -1.38 -2.56 -2.26
N LYS A 2 -0.89 -2.98 -1.08
CA LYS A 2 0.51 -3.41 -0.86
C LYS A 2 1.06 -4.40 -1.90
N GLU A 3 0.36 -5.51 -2.13
CA GLU A 3 0.83 -6.58 -3.02
C GLU A 3 0.91 -6.13 -4.48
N ALA A 4 -0.13 -5.46 -4.97
CA ALA A 4 -0.14 -4.91 -6.32
C ALA A 4 0.98 -3.87 -6.54
N SER A 5 1.26 -3.01 -5.54
CA SER A 5 2.37 -2.05 -5.59
C SER A 5 3.73 -2.75 -5.66
N ALA A 6 3.93 -3.83 -4.90
CA ALA A 6 5.16 -4.62 -4.96
C ALA A 6 5.33 -5.31 -6.32
N LEU A 7 4.26 -5.91 -6.86
CA LEU A 7 4.28 -6.53 -8.19
C LEU A 7 4.62 -5.51 -9.29
N MET A 8 4.03 -4.31 -9.23
CA MET A 8 4.33 -3.24 -10.19
C MET A 8 5.78 -2.77 -10.08
N LYS A 9 6.32 -2.63 -8.87
CA LYS A 9 7.71 -2.20 -8.64
C LYS A 9 8.74 -3.12 -9.30
N HIS A 10 8.47 -4.42 -9.27
CA HIS A 10 9.35 -5.45 -9.84
C HIS A 10 9.00 -5.83 -11.28
N SER A 11 7.99 -5.22 -11.88
CA SER A 11 7.52 -5.56 -13.23
C SER A 11 8.44 -4.97 -14.31
N PRO A 12 9.11 -5.82 -15.12
CA PRO A 12 9.95 -5.34 -16.22
C PRO A 12 9.12 -4.57 -17.26
N ILE A 13 7.92 -5.07 -17.57
CA ILE A 13 7.02 -4.44 -18.54
C ILE A 13 6.52 -3.08 -18.05
N ALA A 14 6.32 -2.90 -16.73
CA ALA A 14 5.96 -1.59 -16.19
C ALA A 14 7.11 -0.59 -16.33
N LYS A 15 8.36 -1.02 -16.10
CA LYS A 15 9.54 -0.17 -16.27
C LYS A 15 9.78 0.20 -17.73
N GLU A 16 9.50 -0.72 -18.66
CA GLU A 16 9.58 -0.47 -20.10
C GLU A 16 8.53 0.55 -20.57
N LEU A 17 7.27 0.37 -20.15
CA LEU A 17 6.16 1.22 -20.60
C LEU A 17 6.19 2.61 -19.99
N PHE A 18 6.57 2.74 -18.72
CA PHE A 18 6.43 3.99 -17.96
C PHE A 18 7.77 4.62 -17.54
N GLY A 19 8.88 3.89 -17.67
CA GLY A 19 10.19 4.31 -17.19
C GLY A 19 10.45 3.94 -15.74
N GLU A 20 11.70 3.57 -15.44
CA GLU A 20 12.10 3.09 -14.12
C GLU A 20 11.90 4.14 -13.02
N ALA A 21 12.28 5.40 -13.28
CA ALA A 21 12.12 6.48 -12.30
C ALA A 21 10.66 6.74 -11.94
N PHE A 22 9.75 6.64 -12.92
CA PHE A 22 8.32 6.78 -12.67
C PHE A 22 7.78 5.62 -11.84
N VAL A 23 8.11 4.37 -12.20
CA VAL A 23 7.65 3.19 -11.47
C VAL A 23 8.11 3.22 -10.02
N GLU A 24 9.37 3.58 -9.77
CA GLU A 24 9.93 3.69 -8.42
C GLU A 24 9.19 4.76 -7.60
N HIS A 25 8.99 5.96 -8.17
CA HIS A 25 8.30 7.04 -7.48
C HIS A 25 6.82 6.71 -7.23
N PHE A 26 6.10 6.22 -8.24
CA PHE A 26 4.69 5.91 -8.13
C PHE A 26 4.42 4.82 -7.09
N THR A 27 5.18 3.72 -7.13
CA THR A 27 5.01 2.62 -6.18
C THR A 27 5.34 3.04 -4.74
N ALA A 28 6.35 3.90 -4.54
CA ALA A 28 6.64 4.47 -3.23
C ALA A 28 5.47 5.26 -2.63
N THR A 29 4.73 6.03 -3.45
CA THR A 29 3.53 6.75 -2.95
C THR A 29 2.41 5.80 -2.50
N ARG A 30 2.21 4.68 -3.22
CA ARG A 30 1.19 3.66 -2.88
C ARG A 30 1.56 2.87 -1.63
N GLU A 31 2.85 2.57 -1.46
CA GLU A 31 3.35 1.93 -0.23
C GLU A 31 3.15 2.84 0.99
N TRP A 32 3.42 4.14 0.85
CA TRP A 32 3.20 5.11 1.93
C TRP A 32 1.72 5.17 2.32
N GLU A 33 0.82 5.24 1.35
CA GLU A 33 -0.63 5.25 1.56
C GLU A 33 -1.09 4.00 2.30
N TRP A 34 -0.62 2.82 1.89
CA TRP A 34 -0.90 1.57 2.59
C TRP A 34 -0.40 1.59 4.03
N ARG A 35 0.81 2.12 4.28
CA ARG A 35 1.35 2.24 5.64
C ARG A 35 0.53 3.18 6.51
N GLN A 36 -0.04 4.26 5.95
CA GLN A 36 -0.94 5.14 6.71
C GLN A 36 -2.24 4.42 7.05
N PHE A 37 -2.85 3.73 6.08
CA PHE A 37 -4.07 2.96 6.29
C PHE A 37 -3.89 1.86 7.35
N SER A 38 -2.77 1.14 7.31
CA SER A 38 -2.44 0.07 8.27
C SER A 38 -2.27 0.55 9.72
N LYS A 39 -2.06 1.85 9.95
CA LYS A 39 -1.96 2.42 11.30
C LYS A 39 -3.32 2.80 11.87
N HIS A 40 -4.36 2.81 11.04
CA HIS A 40 -5.68 3.20 11.46
C HIS A 40 -6.36 2.02 12.14
N VAL A 41 -6.75 2.19 13.41
CA VAL A 41 -7.64 1.26 14.09
C VAL A 41 -9.03 1.55 13.55
N SER A 42 -9.62 0.59 12.88
CA SER A 42 -10.97 0.70 12.33
C SER A 42 -12.02 0.69 13.45
N ASP A 43 -13.16 1.32 13.20
CA ASP A 43 -14.30 1.28 14.13
C ASP A 43 -14.79 -0.14 14.42
N TRP A 44 -14.58 -1.08 13.48
CA TRP A 44 -14.86 -2.50 13.69
C TRP A 44 -13.90 -3.11 14.73
N GLU A 45 -12.61 -2.79 14.68
CA GLU A 45 -11.63 -3.25 15.67
C GLU A 45 -11.94 -2.66 17.04
N MET A 46 -12.32 -1.38 17.12
CA MET A 46 -12.72 -0.75 18.38
C MET A 46 -13.94 -1.44 18.99
N LYS A 47 -15.02 -1.66 18.23
CA LYS A 47 -16.22 -2.35 18.74
C LYS A 47 -15.94 -3.79 19.16
N ARG A 48 -15.11 -4.52 18.41
CA ARG A 48 -14.79 -5.92 18.71
C ARG A 48 -13.93 -6.09 19.97
N TYR A 49 -13.03 -5.16 20.26
CA TYR A 49 -12.07 -5.30 21.36
C TYR A 49 -12.37 -4.40 22.58
N MET A 50 -13.15 -3.32 22.44
CA MET A 50 -13.53 -2.44 23.56
C MET A 50 -14.90 -2.74 24.18
N GLU A 51 -15.73 -3.62 23.60
CA GLU A 51 -16.94 -4.14 24.28
C GLU A 51 -16.63 -5.25 25.31
N ILE A 52 -15.35 -5.64 25.45
CA ILE A 52 -14.89 -6.72 26.34
C ILE A 52 -14.41 -6.19 27.73
N ILE A 53 -14.51 -4.88 28.01
CA ILE A 53 -14.11 -4.28 29.31
C ILE A 53 -15.35 -3.92 30.13
#